data_AF-A0A1I7W098-F1
#
_entry.id   AF-A0A1I7W098-F1
#
_cell.length_a   1.000
_cell.length_b   1.000
_cell.length_c   1.000
_cell.angle_alpha   90.00
_cell.angle_beta   90.00
_cell.angle_gamma   90.00
#
_symmetry.space_group_name_H-M   'P 1'
#
loop_
_entity.id
_entity.type
_entity.pdbx_description
1 polymer ?
#
loop_
_entity_poly.entity_id
_entity_poly.type
_entity_poly.pdbx_seq_one_letter_code
_entity_poly.pdbx_strand_id
1 'polypeptide(L)'
;MPIMRSVVQPREVVVDNEKSEKEKKLFVYDKDDEFYSAPAFCYLMHYRNAAIFCGVFQILSLIIAVFVFLSNVLKSNGIPIHEVTDLKLEKMDIRIWLSMTLVIFLVFATLTTLLMIYGIVTEKPKYIWPVMAFMHVEVTILIISAIASITSMSMGLQATHRLFGVYISIHKLENHFGPIWPFNLAVLSFFGATIVIWSYIIVRGAYDYLLDKEYFTKKSSIEMVKTIVVNGV
;
A
#
# COMPACT_ATOMS: atom_id res chain seq x y z
N MET A 1 -37.23 64.12 32.17
CA MET A 1 -36.83 62.79 32.70
C MET A 1 -37.45 61.71 31.80
N PRO A 2 -36.75 60.57 31.59
CA PRO A 2 -36.45 59.94 30.29
C PRO A 2 -37.48 58.87 29.87
N ILE A 3 -37.44 58.31 28.65
CA ILE A 3 -36.78 57.03 28.28
C ILE A 3 -36.55 57.07 26.74
N MET A 4 -35.33 57.37 26.28
CA MET A 4 -34.25 56.45 25.84
C MET A 4 -34.56 55.65 24.56
N ARG A 5 -33.98 56.12 23.44
CA ARG A 5 -33.83 55.41 22.16
C ARG A 5 -32.96 54.17 22.36
N SER A 6 -33.40 53.01 21.86
CA SER A 6 -32.49 51.91 21.49
C SER A 6 -32.59 51.68 19.98
N VAL A 7 -31.69 52.34 19.24
CA VAL A 7 -31.39 51.97 17.85
C VAL A 7 -30.56 50.70 17.94
N VAL A 8 -31.13 49.58 17.49
CA VAL A 8 -30.38 48.34 17.30
C VAL A 8 -29.49 48.54 16.08
N GLN A 9 -28.21 48.82 16.30
CA GLN A 9 -27.19 48.75 15.26
C GLN A 9 -27.00 47.28 14.84
N PRO A 10 -26.92 46.98 13.53
CA PRO A 10 -26.35 45.71 13.10
C PRO A 10 -24.88 45.75 13.47
N ARG A 11 -24.46 44.82 14.32
CA ARG A 11 -23.07 44.59 14.68
C ARG A 11 -22.36 44.15 13.41
N GLU A 12 -21.66 45.07 12.75
CA GLU A 12 -20.63 44.74 11.78
C GLU A 12 -19.63 43.84 12.51
N VAL A 13 -19.71 42.54 12.23
CA VAL A 13 -18.67 41.58 12.61
C VAL A 13 -17.53 41.82 11.64
N VAL A 14 -16.73 42.85 11.94
CA VAL A 14 -15.35 42.98 11.48
C VAL A 14 -14.55 41.96 12.28
N VAL A 15 -14.63 40.70 11.89
CA VAL A 15 -13.77 39.64 12.41
C VAL A 15 -13.23 38.84 11.23
N ASP A 16 -11.91 38.92 11.08
CA ASP A 16 -11.05 38.01 10.33
C ASP A 16 -10.98 38.13 8.80
N ASN A 17 -11.01 39.36 8.25
CA ASN A 17 -10.47 39.56 6.89
C ASN A 17 -8.92 39.49 6.85
N GLU A 18 -8.22 39.74 7.97
CA GLU A 18 -6.76 39.62 8.04
C GLU A 18 -6.25 38.17 8.11
N LYS A 19 -7.11 37.21 8.48
CA LYS A 19 -6.75 35.79 8.53
C LYS A 19 -6.90 35.10 7.17
N SER A 20 -7.70 35.67 6.26
CA SER A 20 -7.86 35.15 4.89
C SER A 20 -6.75 35.60 3.94
N GLU A 21 -5.95 36.61 4.29
CA GLU A 21 -4.87 37.10 3.42
C GLU A 21 -3.55 36.31 3.58
N LYS A 22 -3.35 35.59 4.70
CA LYS A 22 -2.08 34.89 4.95
C LYS A 22 -1.90 33.55 4.25
N GLU A 23 -2.89 33.03 3.52
CA GLU A 23 -2.75 31.71 2.90
C GLU A 23 -3.40 31.55 1.52
N LYS A 24 -3.53 32.65 0.77
CA LYS A 24 -3.51 32.55 -0.70
C LYS A 24 -2.07 32.70 -1.19
N LYS A 25 -1.16 31.87 -0.69
CA LYS A 25 0.10 31.67 -1.40
C LYS A 25 -0.28 31.01 -2.72
N LEU A 26 -0.10 31.74 -3.81
CA LEU A 26 -0.15 31.18 -5.15
C LEU A 26 0.72 29.94 -5.11
N PHE A 27 0.15 28.74 -5.31
CA PHE A 27 0.94 27.51 -5.31
C PHE A 27 1.87 27.59 -6.52
N VAL A 28 3.12 27.93 -6.27
CA VAL A 28 4.19 27.89 -7.26
C VAL A 28 4.75 26.50 -7.17
N TYR A 29 4.55 25.72 -8.22
CA TYR A 29 5.11 24.37 -8.31
C TYR A 29 6.64 24.47 -8.20
N ASP A 30 7.18 23.99 -7.09
CA ASP A 30 8.60 23.76 -6.89
C ASP A 30 8.84 22.24 -6.88
N LYS A 31 9.83 21.80 -7.67
CA LYS A 31 10.18 20.41 -7.81
C LYS A 31 10.80 19.84 -6.53
N ASP A 32 11.45 20.70 -5.75
CA ASP A 32 12.19 20.32 -4.55
C ASP A 32 11.45 20.76 -3.26
N ASP A 33 10.14 21.03 -3.36
CA ASP A 33 9.30 21.38 -2.20
C ASP A 33 9.30 20.22 -1.18
N GLU A 34 9.39 20.59 0.11
CA GLU A 34 9.27 19.68 1.25
C GLU A 34 7.91 18.94 1.25
N PHE A 35 6.88 19.52 0.61
CA PHE A 35 5.60 18.87 0.33
C PHE A 35 5.74 17.54 -0.43
N TYR A 36 6.76 17.39 -1.29
CA TYR A 36 7.01 16.17 -2.06
C TYR A 36 7.99 15.19 -1.37
N SER A 37 8.37 15.47 -0.14
CA SER A 37 9.06 14.52 0.73
C SER A 37 8.06 13.55 1.35
N ALA A 38 8.31 12.24 1.23
CA ALA A 38 7.36 11.23 1.62
C ALA A 38 7.20 11.17 3.16
N PRO A 39 6.03 11.52 3.73
CA PRO A 39 5.80 11.48 5.18
C PRO A 39 5.80 10.04 5.70
N ALA A 40 5.38 9.08 4.86
CA ALA A 40 5.47 7.65 5.13
C ALA A 40 6.92 7.15 5.27
N PHE A 41 7.90 7.96 4.86
CA PHE A 41 9.33 7.73 5.03
C PHE A 41 9.97 8.73 6.01
N CYS A 42 9.18 9.30 6.92
CA CYS A 42 9.61 10.33 7.87
C CYS A 42 10.27 11.54 7.19
N TYR A 43 9.80 11.93 6.00
CA TYR A 43 10.34 13.01 5.17
C TYR A 43 11.82 12.81 4.73
N LEU A 44 12.38 11.61 4.88
CA LEU A 44 13.78 11.34 4.55
C LEU A 44 14.05 11.23 3.05
N MET A 45 13.03 10.93 2.25
CA MET A 45 13.16 10.71 0.82
C MET A 45 12.04 11.39 0.04
N HIS A 46 12.41 12.02 -1.08
CA HIS A 46 11.45 12.48 -2.09
C HIS A 46 10.65 11.29 -2.64
N TYR A 47 9.35 11.47 -2.89
CA TYR A 47 8.43 10.39 -3.31
C TYR A 47 8.97 9.56 -4.48
N ARG A 48 9.63 10.21 -5.44
CA ARG A 48 10.26 9.56 -6.60
C ARG A 48 11.28 8.47 -6.21
N ASN A 49 12.17 8.77 -5.27
CA ASN A 49 13.21 7.84 -4.82
C ASN A 49 12.62 6.79 -3.87
N ALA A 50 11.69 7.21 -3.01
CA ALA A 50 10.98 6.32 -2.09
C ALA A 50 10.18 5.24 -2.85
N ALA A 51 9.52 5.59 -3.95
CA ALA A 51 8.78 4.63 -4.78
C ALA A 51 9.69 3.57 -5.40
N ILE A 52 10.88 3.96 -5.90
CA ILE A 52 11.87 3.01 -6.44
C ILE A 52 12.35 2.07 -5.33
N PHE A 53 12.65 2.61 -4.13
CA PHE A 53 13.04 1.81 -2.98
C PHE A 53 11.96 0.78 -2.62
N CYS A 54 10.69 1.19 -2.53
CA CYS A 54 9.58 0.28 -2.26
C CYS A 54 9.46 -0.83 -3.32
N GLY A 55 9.59 -0.50 -4.60
CA GLY A 55 9.55 -1.50 -5.67
C GLY A 55 10.69 -2.52 -5.57
N VAL A 56 11.92 -2.08 -5.29
CA VAL A 56 13.06 -2.99 -5.07
C VAL A 56 12.85 -3.85 -3.83
N PHE A 57 12.37 -3.26 -2.73
CA PHE A 57 12.07 -3.96 -1.49
C PHE A 57 11.00 -5.04 -1.67
N GLN A 58 9.95 -4.76 -2.45
CA GLN A 58 8.91 -5.72 -2.79
C GLN A 58 9.47 -6.92 -3.58
N ILE A 59 10.25 -6.66 -4.63
CA ILE A 59 10.89 -7.72 -5.41
C ILE A 59 11.81 -8.57 -4.52
N LEU A 60 12.63 -7.93 -3.69
CA LEU A 60 13.54 -8.64 -2.78
C LEU A 60 12.78 -9.55 -1.82
N SER A 61 11.69 -9.06 -1.24
CA SER A 61 10.82 -9.83 -0.35
C SER A 61 10.22 -11.05 -1.06
N LEU A 62 9.78 -10.89 -2.31
CA LEU A 62 9.25 -12.00 -3.11
C LEU A 62 10.34 -12.99 -3.54
N ILE A 63 11.56 -12.54 -3.86
CA ILE A 63 12.70 -13.42 -4.16
C ILE A 63 13.02 -14.29 -2.94
N ILE A 64 13.07 -13.71 -1.74
CA ILE A 64 13.31 -14.44 -0.50
C ILE A 64 12.19 -15.48 -0.29
N ALA A 65 10.93 -15.09 -0.48
CA ALA A 65 9.80 -16.01 -0.37
C ALA A 65 9.89 -17.18 -1.37
N VAL A 66 10.16 -16.90 -2.65
CA VAL A 66 10.35 -17.92 -3.68
C VAL A 66 11.52 -18.84 -3.34
N PHE A 67 12.64 -18.30 -2.88
CA PHE A 67 13.81 -19.09 -2.50
C PHE A 67 13.50 -20.04 -1.33
N VAL A 68 12.81 -19.57 -0.30
CA VAL A 68 12.37 -20.40 0.84
C VAL A 68 11.43 -21.52 0.38
N PHE A 69 10.48 -21.23 -0.51
CA PHE A 69 9.56 -22.27 -1.00
C PHE A 69 10.23 -23.27 -1.95
N LEU A 70 11.11 -22.80 -2.83
CA LEU A 70 11.78 -23.64 -3.82
C LEU A 70 12.88 -24.52 -3.19
N SER A 71 13.62 -24.01 -2.20
CA SER A 71 14.54 -24.81 -1.40
C SER A 71 13.81 -25.93 -0.64
N ASN A 72 12.61 -25.65 -0.12
CA ASN A 72 11.75 -26.65 0.50
C ASN A 72 11.23 -27.72 -0.48
N VAL A 73 10.95 -27.34 -1.74
CA VAL A 73 10.60 -28.29 -2.81
C VAL A 73 11.80 -29.16 -3.17
N LEU A 74 12.99 -28.59 -3.36
CA LEU A 74 14.20 -29.35 -3.70
C LEU A 74 14.63 -30.32 -2.58
N LYS A 75 14.49 -29.92 -1.31
CA LYS A 75 14.73 -30.80 -0.14
C LYS A 75 13.80 -32.01 -0.15
N SER A 76 12.57 -31.86 -0.62
CA SER A 76 11.61 -32.97 -0.76
C SER A 76 12.00 -33.98 -1.85
N ASN A 77 12.83 -33.59 -2.82
CA ASN A 77 13.32 -34.44 -3.91
C ASN A 77 14.71 -35.05 -3.63
N GLY A 78 15.21 -34.95 -2.38
CA GLY A 78 16.46 -35.58 -1.95
C GLY A 78 17.73 -34.74 -2.13
N ILE A 79 17.62 -33.45 -2.45
CA ILE A 79 18.78 -32.55 -2.59
C ILE A 79 18.98 -31.79 -1.26
N PRO A 80 20.12 -31.94 -0.57
CA PRO A 80 20.37 -31.23 0.69
C PRO A 80 20.69 -29.75 0.42
N ILE A 81 19.81 -28.86 0.87
CA ILE A 81 20.04 -27.41 0.88
C ILE A 81 19.88 -26.91 2.32
N HIS A 82 20.75 -25.96 2.70
CA HIS A 82 20.89 -25.40 4.04
C HIS A 82 19.55 -24.99 4.68
N GLU A 83 19.44 -25.29 5.97
CA GLU A 83 18.26 -25.20 6.83
C GLU A 83 17.78 -23.75 7.04
N VAL A 84 16.63 -23.36 6.47
CA VAL A 84 16.04 -22.03 6.74
C VAL A 84 14.57 -22.08 7.17
N THR A 85 13.74 -23.05 6.79
CA THR A 85 12.38 -23.21 7.38
C THR A 85 11.71 -24.51 6.93
N ASP A 86 11.38 -25.43 7.84
CA ASP A 86 10.94 -26.80 7.53
C ASP A 86 9.40 -26.94 7.33
N LEU A 87 8.77 -26.03 6.56
CA LEU A 87 7.33 -26.11 6.30
C LEU A 87 7.00 -27.19 5.24
N LYS A 88 7.04 -28.46 5.65
CA LYS A 88 6.71 -29.61 4.79
C LYS A 88 5.20 -29.72 4.56
N LEU A 89 4.64 -28.96 3.61
CA LEU A 89 3.30 -29.25 3.07
C LEU A 89 3.21 -30.74 2.68
N GLU A 90 2.06 -31.38 2.85
CA GLU A 90 1.98 -32.84 2.72
C GLU A 90 1.84 -33.30 1.26
N LYS A 91 1.05 -32.58 0.48
CA LYS A 91 0.81 -32.91 -0.94
C LYS A 91 1.90 -32.27 -1.81
N MET A 92 2.60 -33.09 -2.58
CA MET A 92 3.63 -32.64 -3.53
C MET A 92 3.02 -31.68 -4.57
N ASP A 93 1.79 -31.96 -5.01
CA ASP A 93 1.07 -31.15 -6.00
C ASP A 93 0.79 -29.72 -5.51
N ILE A 94 0.35 -29.56 -4.24
CA ILE A 94 0.04 -28.24 -3.68
C ILE A 94 1.31 -27.41 -3.50
N ARG A 95 2.44 -28.05 -3.14
CA ARG A 95 3.75 -27.36 -3.01
C ARG A 95 4.22 -26.80 -4.34
N ILE A 96 4.17 -27.63 -5.39
CA ILE A 96 4.54 -27.21 -6.74
C ILE A 96 3.60 -26.11 -7.19
N TRP A 97 2.29 -26.26 -7.00
CA TRP A 97 1.31 -25.25 -7.41
C TRP A 97 1.55 -23.90 -6.73
N LEU A 98 1.72 -23.89 -5.40
CA LEU A 98 2.00 -22.68 -4.63
C LEU A 98 3.35 -22.05 -5.02
N SER A 99 4.39 -22.85 -5.25
CA SER A 99 5.68 -22.36 -5.74
C SER A 99 5.56 -21.73 -7.13
N MET A 100 4.80 -22.33 -8.05
CA MET A 100 4.56 -21.77 -9.38
C MET A 100 3.76 -20.47 -9.29
N THR A 101 2.75 -20.40 -8.42
CA THR A 101 2.01 -19.16 -8.15
C THR A 101 2.96 -18.07 -7.66
N LEU A 102 3.83 -18.33 -6.69
CA LEU A 102 4.79 -17.33 -6.20
C LEU A 102 5.76 -16.84 -7.29
N VAL A 103 6.23 -17.73 -8.17
CA VAL A 103 7.05 -17.35 -9.32
C VAL A 103 6.28 -16.44 -10.29
N ILE A 104 5.01 -16.75 -10.55
CA ILE A 104 4.14 -15.89 -11.37
C ILE A 104 4.00 -14.50 -10.72
N PHE A 105 3.74 -14.43 -9.42
CA PHE A 105 3.69 -13.16 -8.68
C PHE A 105 5.00 -12.38 -8.76
N LEU A 106 6.15 -13.06 -8.65
CA LEU A 106 7.47 -12.42 -8.81
C LEU A 106 7.65 -11.85 -10.23
N VAL A 107 7.25 -12.57 -11.27
CA VAL A 107 7.31 -12.07 -12.66
C VAL A 107 6.41 -10.84 -12.82
N PHE A 108 5.18 -10.86 -12.31
CA PHE A 108 4.30 -9.69 -12.35
C PHE A 108 4.84 -8.50 -11.54
N ALA A 109 5.38 -8.74 -10.34
CA ALA A 109 5.97 -7.71 -9.50
C ALA A 109 7.18 -7.06 -10.17
N THR A 110 8.06 -7.86 -10.80
CA THR A 110 9.22 -7.35 -11.53
C THR A 110 8.81 -6.55 -12.76
N LEU A 111 7.88 -7.05 -13.58
CA LEU A 111 7.38 -6.33 -14.75
C LEU A 111 6.73 -5.00 -14.36
N THR A 112 5.82 -5.01 -13.39
CA THR A 112 5.12 -3.79 -12.95
C THR A 112 6.07 -2.77 -12.31
N THR A 113 7.06 -3.22 -11.55
CA THR A 113 8.10 -2.34 -10.98
C THR A 113 8.99 -1.73 -12.07
N LEU A 114 9.38 -2.50 -13.09
CA LEU A 114 10.12 -1.97 -14.24
C LEU A 114 9.31 -0.90 -15.00
N LEU A 115 8.01 -1.13 -15.20
CA LEU A 115 7.11 -0.13 -15.78
C LEU A 115 7.03 1.14 -14.92
N MET A 116 6.96 0.99 -13.59
CA MET A 116 6.97 2.14 -12.67
C MET A 116 8.28 2.93 -12.78
N ILE A 117 9.44 2.26 -12.75
CA ILE A 117 10.74 2.92 -12.89
C ILE A 117 10.83 3.65 -14.24
N TYR A 118 10.38 3.01 -15.33
CA TYR A 118 10.30 3.64 -16.64
C TYR A 118 9.36 4.86 -16.65
N GLY A 119 8.20 4.77 -16.01
CA GLY A 119 7.26 5.88 -15.85
C GLY A 119 7.82 7.06 -15.08
N ILE A 120 8.58 6.77 -14.02
CA ILE A 120 9.28 7.77 -13.21
C ILE A 120 10.38 8.47 -14.02
N VAL A 121 11.18 7.71 -14.78
CA VAL A 121 12.27 8.26 -15.60
C VAL A 121 11.74 9.06 -16.79
N THR A 122 10.66 8.59 -17.43
CA THR A 122 10.01 9.28 -18.56
C THR A 122 9.00 10.34 -18.13
N GLU A 123 8.84 10.55 -16.81
CA GLU A 123 7.92 11.50 -16.19
C GLU A 123 6.47 11.35 -16.67
N LYS A 124 6.05 10.12 -16.96
CA LYS A 124 4.71 9.78 -17.43
C LYS A 124 3.95 9.01 -16.35
N PRO A 125 2.94 9.62 -15.69
CA PRO A 125 2.25 9.01 -14.54
C PRO A 125 1.48 7.74 -14.92
N LYS A 126 1.00 7.63 -16.18
CA LYS A 126 0.21 6.49 -16.66
C LYS A 126 0.87 5.12 -16.44
N TYR A 127 2.20 5.05 -16.45
CA TYR A 127 2.94 3.79 -16.29
C TYR A 127 3.10 3.33 -14.82
N ILE A 128 2.74 4.16 -13.84
CA ILE A 128 2.74 3.79 -12.41
C ILE A 128 1.44 3.06 -12.03
N TRP A 129 0.37 3.24 -12.80
CA TRP A 129 -0.93 2.63 -12.50
C TRP A 129 -0.91 1.09 -12.39
N PRO A 130 -0.21 0.34 -13.26
CA PRO A 130 -0.15 -1.12 -13.18
C PRO A 130 0.40 -1.66 -11.85
N VAL A 131 1.43 -1.03 -11.27
CA VAL A 131 1.98 -1.47 -9.98
C VAL A 131 1.01 -1.17 -8.83
N MET A 132 0.30 -0.04 -8.89
CA MET A 132 -0.74 0.29 -7.90
C MET A 132 -1.90 -0.71 -7.94
N ALA A 133 -2.33 -1.13 -9.13
CA ALA A 133 -3.37 -2.14 -9.29
C ALA A 133 -2.90 -3.51 -8.78
N PHE A 134 -1.64 -3.88 -9.03
CA PHE A 134 -1.04 -5.11 -8.52
C PHE A 134 -0.99 -5.14 -6.98
N MET A 135 -0.58 -4.04 -6.34
CA MET A 135 -0.59 -3.92 -4.87
C MET A 135 -1.99 -4.10 -4.26
N HIS A 136 -3.05 -3.59 -4.92
CA HIS A 136 -4.44 -3.82 -4.47
C HIS A 136 -4.82 -5.31 -4.48
N VAL A 137 -4.37 -6.06 -5.49
CA VAL A 137 -4.58 -7.51 -5.57
C VAL A 137 -3.86 -8.23 -4.42
N GLU A 138 -2.61 -7.88 -4.16
CA GLU A 138 -1.83 -8.44 -3.06
C GLU A 138 -2.49 -8.20 -1.69
N VAL A 139 -2.90 -6.96 -1.40
CA VAL A 139 -3.62 -6.62 -0.16
C VAL A 139 -4.90 -7.42 -0.05
N THR A 140 -5.68 -7.54 -1.14
CA THR A 140 -6.93 -8.29 -1.14
C THR A 140 -6.71 -9.76 -0.77
N ILE A 141 -5.69 -10.40 -1.35
CA ILE A 141 -5.34 -11.80 -1.05
C ILE A 141 -4.94 -11.95 0.43
N LEU A 142 -4.12 -11.04 0.94
CA LEU A 142 -3.65 -11.07 2.33
C LEU A 142 -4.80 -10.86 3.33
N ILE A 143 -5.73 -9.95 3.05
CA ILE A 143 -6.91 -9.71 3.88
C ILE A 143 -7.86 -10.92 3.85
N ILE A 144 -8.10 -11.51 2.68
CA ILE A 144 -8.93 -12.73 2.58
C ILE A 144 -8.28 -13.88 3.37
N SER A 145 -6.97 -14.06 3.27
CA SER A 145 -6.21 -15.04 4.05
C SER A 145 -6.37 -14.81 5.56
N ALA A 146 -6.25 -13.56 6.02
CA ALA A 146 -6.43 -13.21 7.43
C ALA A 146 -7.86 -13.52 7.92
N ILE A 147 -8.88 -13.14 7.15
CA ILE A 147 -10.29 -13.40 7.48
C ILE A 147 -10.56 -14.90 7.55
N ALA A 148 -10.08 -15.68 6.57
CA ALA A 148 -10.24 -17.12 6.55
C ALA A 148 -9.61 -17.78 7.80
N SER A 149 -8.44 -17.31 8.21
CA SER A 149 -7.73 -17.83 9.38
C SER A 149 -8.43 -17.51 10.71
N ILE A 150 -8.91 -16.28 10.89
CA ILE A 150 -9.66 -15.87 12.09
C ILE A 150 -11.01 -16.59 12.17
N THR A 151 -11.72 -16.66 11.04
CA THR A 151 -13.03 -17.32 10.97
C THR A 151 -12.89 -18.80 11.33
N SER A 152 -11.87 -19.46 10.80
CA SER A 152 -11.56 -20.85 11.13
C SER A 152 -11.33 -21.05 12.64
N MET A 153 -10.56 -20.18 13.27
CA MET A 153 -10.34 -20.22 14.72
C MET A 153 -11.66 -20.07 15.51
N SER A 154 -12.53 -19.14 15.09
CA SER A 154 -13.81 -18.89 15.76
C SER A 154 -14.81 -20.05 15.68
N MET A 155 -14.71 -20.90 14.65
CA MET A 155 -15.58 -22.05 14.43
C MET A 155 -15.11 -23.32 15.17
N GLY A 156 -13.98 -23.26 15.87
CA GLY A 156 -13.42 -24.37 16.64
C GLY A 156 -12.54 -25.33 15.83
N LEU A 157 -11.96 -26.31 16.53
CA LEU A 157 -10.95 -27.22 15.98
C LEU A 157 -11.50 -28.05 14.81
N GLN A 158 -12.72 -28.58 14.89
CA GLN A 158 -13.26 -29.45 13.85
C GLN A 158 -13.48 -28.72 12.51
N ALA A 159 -13.92 -27.47 12.54
CA ALA A 159 -14.06 -26.64 11.35
C ALA A 159 -12.70 -26.24 10.78
N THR A 160 -11.73 -25.91 11.65
CA THR A 160 -10.35 -25.63 11.25
C THR A 160 -9.69 -26.82 10.57
N HIS A 161 -9.90 -28.01 11.11
CA HIS A 161 -9.44 -29.25 10.51
C HIS A 161 -10.06 -29.53 9.15
N ARG A 162 -11.32 -29.16 8.96
CA ARG A 162 -12.02 -29.35 7.68
C ARG A 162 -11.62 -28.33 6.62
N LEU A 163 -11.43 -27.06 6.99
CA LEU A 163 -11.07 -25.99 6.04
C LEU A 163 -9.60 -26.09 5.63
N PHE A 164 -8.69 -26.20 6.60
CA PHE A 164 -7.26 -26.19 6.33
C PHE A 164 -6.69 -27.58 6.09
N GLY A 165 -7.29 -28.65 6.62
CA GLY A 165 -6.83 -30.03 6.39
C GLY A 165 -6.90 -30.48 4.93
N VAL A 166 -7.68 -29.79 4.09
CA VAL A 166 -7.70 -30.03 2.63
C VAL A 166 -6.38 -29.64 1.98
N TYR A 167 -5.77 -28.54 2.47
CA TYR A 167 -4.63 -27.88 1.86
C TYR A 167 -3.32 -28.12 2.61
N ILE A 168 -3.35 -28.21 3.94
CA ILE A 168 -2.17 -28.25 4.80
C ILE A 168 -2.36 -29.24 5.96
N SER A 169 -1.27 -29.93 6.31
CA SER A 169 -1.21 -30.80 7.49
C SER A 169 -1.18 -29.97 8.77
N ILE A 170 -2.25 -30.05 9.56
CA ILE A 170 -2.42 -29.20 10.74
C ILE A 170 -1.39 -29.52 11.81
N HIS A 171 -1.03 -30.80 11.96
CA HIS A 171 -0.03 -31.23 12.93
C HIS A 171 1.34 -30.60 12.68
N LYS A 172 1.75 -30.43 11.41
CA LYS A 172 3.01 -29.77 11.07
C LYS A 172 2.96 -28.26 11.25
N LEU A 173 1.79 -27.68 10.98
CA LEU A 173 1.57 -26.25 11.08
C LEU A 173 1.51 -25.83 12.56
N GLU A 174 0.93 -26.66 13.41
CA GLU A 174 0.99 -26.57 14.87
C GLU A 174 2.42 -26.72 15.41
N ASN A 175 3.23 -27.62 14.85
CA ASN A 175 4.64 -27.75 15.27
C ASN A 175 5.49 -26.50 14.93
N HIS A 176 5.17 -25.75 13.87
CA HIS A 176 5.94 -24.57 13.45
C HIS A 176 5.42 -23.26 14.06
N PHE A 177 4.09 -23.08 14.07
CA PHE A 177 3.45 -21.85 14.52
C PHE A 177 2.86 -21.98 15.94
N GLY A 178 2.97 -23.15 16.57
CA GLY A 178 2.39 -23.43 17.88
C GLY A 178 0.89 -23.77 17.84
N PRO A 179 0.28 -24.06 19.00
CA PRO A 179 -1.12 -24.48 19.12
C PRO A 179 -2.14 -23.43 18.65
N ILE A 180 -1.74 -22.16 18.58
CA ILE A 180 -2.58 -21.03 18.13
C ILE A 180 -2.20 -20.60 16.71
N TRP A 181 -1.83 -21.56 15.86
CA TRP A 181 -1.35 -21.28 14.51
C TRP A 181 -2.30 -20.46 13.62
N PRO A 182 -3.66 -20.58 13.68
CA PRO A 182 -4.51 -19.78 12.81
C PRO A 182 -4.42 -18.29 13.16
N PHE A 183 -4.26 -17.96 14.44
CA PHE A 183 -4.01 -16.59 14.87
C PHE A 183 -2.68 -16.08 14.31
N ASN A 184 -1.60 -16.86 14.43
CA ASN A 184 -0.28 -16.47 13.93
C ASN A 184 -0.26 -16.27 12.41
N LEU A 185 -1.00 -17.09 11.66
CA LEU A 185 -1.16 -16.93 10.22
C LEU A 185 -1.96 -15.66 9.85
N ALA A 186 -2.97 -15.31 10.64
CA ALA A 186 -3.71 -14.06 10.48
C ALA A 186 -2.82 -12.84 10.76
N VAL A 187 -2.05 -12.88 11.84
CA VAL A 187 -1.10 -11.83 12.22
C VAL A 187 -0.08 -11.60 11.10
N LEU A 188 0.53 -12.67 10.59
CA LEU A 188 1.47 -12.59 9.47
C LEU A 188 0.83 -11.98 8.21
N SER A 189 -0.41 -12.37 7.91
CA SER A 189 -1.17 -11.82 6.78
C SER A 189 -1.45 -10.31 6.95
N PHE A 190 -1.82 -9.86 8.15
CA PHE A 190 -2.04 -8.43 8.43
C PHE A 190 -0.75 -7.60 8.39
N PHE A 191 0.36 -8.12 8.92
CA PHE A 191 1.65 -7.45 8.80
C PHE A 191 2.07 -7.32 7.33
N GLY A 192 1.93 -8.39 6.54
CA GLY A 192 2.17 -8.34 5.10
C GLY A 192 1.29 -7.29 4.42
N ALA A 193 -0.01 -7.26 4.71
CA ALA A 193 -0.93 -6.29 4.12
C ALA A 193 -0.53 -4.84 4.49
N THR A 194 -0.10 -4.61 5.72
CA THR A 194 0.36 -3.30 6.20
C THR A 194 1.59 -2.83 5.42
N ILE A 195 2.57 -3.69 5.17
CA ILE A 195 3.78 -3.37 4.39
C ILE A 195 3.41 -3.00 2.95
N VAL A 196 2.48 -3.73 2.33
CA VAL A 196 2.01 -3.44 0.97
C VAL A 196 1.23 -2.12 0.93
N ILE A 197 0.35 -1.86 1.90
CA ILE A 197 -0.39 -0.58 2.02
C ILE A 197 0.57 0.60 2.20
N TRP A 198 1.58 0.44 3.06
CA TRP A 198 2.61 1.45 3.26
C TRP A 198 3.36 1.76 1.96
N SER A 199 3.75 0.72 1.21
CA SER A 199 4.38 0.86 -0.09
C SER A 199 3.45 1.53 -1.12
N TYR A 200 2.16 1.18 -1.10
CA TYR A 200 1.13 1.78 -1.97
C TYR A 200 1.00 3.29 -1.75
N ILE A 201 0.97 3.75 -0.50
CA ILE A 201 0.87 5.19 -0.17
C ILE A 201 2.06 5.97 -0.77
N ILE A 202 3.27 5.39 -0.71
CA ILE A 202 4.48 6.00 -1.26
C ILE A 202 4.43 6.05 -2.79
N VAL A 203 4.08 4.93 -3.43
CA VAL A 203 3.96 4.86 -4.90
C VAL A 203 2.87 5.81 -5.40
N ARG A 204 1.75 5.91 -4.68
CA ARG A 204 0.68 6.85 -5.00
C ARG A 204 1.12 8.30 -4.86
N GLY A 205 1.87 8.65 -3.81
CA GLY A 205 2.45 9.99 -3.70
C GLY A 205 3.41 10.34 -4.85
N ALA A 206 4.17 9.35 -5.36
CA ALA A 206 4.99 9.55 -6.56
C ALA A 206 4.16 9.74 -7.83
N TYR A 207 3.02 9.05 -7.94
CA TYR A 207 2.06 9.25 -9.03
C TYR A 207 1.42 10.63 -8.99
N ASP A 208 0.95 11.07 -7.80
CA ASP A 208 0.34 12.38 -7.60
C ASP A 208 1.35 13.50 -7.87
N TYR A 209 2.61 13.36 -7.44
CA TYR A 209 3.69 14.28 -7.78
C TYR A 209 3.89 14.43 -9.31
N LEU A 210 3.88 13.33 -10.07
CA LEU A 210 4.03 13.39 -11.52
C LEU A 210 2.82 14.02 -12.22
N LEU A 211 1.61 13.80 -11.69
CA LEU A 211 0.40 14.45 -12.19
C LEU A 211 0.42 15.96 -11.94
N ASP A 212 0.81 16.38 -10.74
CA ASP A 212 0.97 17.80 -10.41
C ASP A 212 2.01 18.43 -11.32
N LYS A 213 3.17 17.79 -11.47
CA LYS A 213 4.21 18.23 -12.39
C LYS A 213 3.67 18.42 -13.81
N GLU A 214 2.95 17.44 -14.34
CA GLU A 214 2.37 17.54 -15.69
C GLU A 214 1.33 18.68 -15.77
N TYR A 215 0.49 18.84 -14.75
CA TYR A 215 -0.53 19.88 -14.69
C TYR A 215 0.10 21.28 -14.69
N PHE A 216 1.04 21.55 -13.77
CA PHE A 216 1.63 22.88 -13.61
C PHE A 216 2.62 23.24 -14.73
N THR A 217 3.32 22.25 -15.32
CA THR A 217 4.24 22.52 -16.43
C THR A 217 3.54 22.70 -17.78
N LYS A 218 2.40 22.03 -18.04
CA LYS A 218 1.60 22.26 -19.26
C LYS A 218 0.62 23.42 -19.16
N LYS A 219 0.12 23.76 -17.96
CA LYS A 219 -0.87 24.84 -17.74
C LYS A 219 -0.28 26.05 -17.03
N SER A 220 0.81 26.62 -17.54
CA SER A 220 1.30 27.93 -17.07
C SER A 220 0.34 29.11 -17.34
N SER A 221 -0.89 28.87 -17.85
CA SER A 221 -1.82 29.92 -18.28
C SER A 221 -3.27 29.80 -17.76
N ILE A 222 -3.60 28.87 -16.87
CA ILE A 222 -4.93 28.87 -16.24
C ILE A 222 -4.80 29.44 -14.84
N GLU A 223 -4.92 30.77 -14.74
CA GLU A 223 -5.28 31.42 -13.48
C GLU A 223 -6.48 30.68 -12.88
N MET A 224 -6.32 30.16 -11.66
CA MET A 224 -7.45 29.62 -10.91
C MET A 224 -8.37 30.78 -10.49
N VAL A 225 -9.15 31.30 -11.42
CA VAL A 225 -10.25 32.21 -11.11
C VAL A 225 -11.35 31.38 -10.49
N LYS A 226 -11.37 31.34 -9.14
CA LYS A 226 -12.59 30.97 -8.41
C LYS A 226 -13.66 32.00 -8.78
N THR A 227 -14.58 31.65 -9.67
CA THR A 227 -15.84 32.36 -9.84
C THR A 227 -16.63 32.20 -8.54
N ILE A 228 -16.46 33.16 -7.63
CA ILE A 228 -17.40 33.36 -6.54
C ILE A 228 -18.66 33.90 -7.23
N VAL A 229 -19.61 33.01 -7.53
CA VAL A 229 -20.95 33.43 -7.93
C VAL A 229 -21.59 34.04 -6.69
N VAL A 230 -21.41 35.35 -6.53
CA VAL A 230 -22.21 36.15 -5.61
C VAL A 230 -23.56 36.32 -6.30
N ASN A 231 -24.50 35.40 -6.01
CA ASN A 231 -25.91 35.65 -6.29
C ASN A 231 -26.38 36.74 -5.32
N GLY A 232 -26.30 37.98 -5.77
CA GLY A 232 -27.02 39.10 -5.18
C GLY A 232 -28.29 39.37 -5.98
N VAL A 233 -29.44 38.89 -5.47
CA VAL A 233 -30.75 39.53 -5.53
C VAL A 233 -31.52 39.15 -4.27
#